data_AF-A0A1I1BG94-F1
#
_entry.id   AF-A0A1I1BG94-F1
#
_cell.length_a   1.000
_cell.length_b   1.000
_cell.length_c   1.000
_cell.angle_alpha   90.00
_cell.angle_beta   90.00
_cell.angle_gamma   90.00
#
_symmetry.space_group_name_H-M   'P 1'
#
loop_
_entity.id
_entity.type
_entity.pdbx_description
1 polymer ?
#
loop_
_entity_poly.entity_id
_entity_poly.type
_entity_poly.pdbx_seq_one_letter_code
_entity_poly.pdbx_strand_id
1 'polypeptide(L)'
;MGNPTGEQFELTRGSARAVVTEIGAGLRAFEIGGVPYLESFDADEKPPKGAGQVLLPWPNRTKDARWTYDGEPQQLKVTEQARGNAIHGLTRHEEWQLLEHAESSVTMSIDIPEQEGWPVPLHAVITYDLAPRELTVTHQVRNDGDSPIGFGVGTHPYFRIGDVPTDDLTLTLPAARVRPYLADEQLPYGEEQDVEGTEYDLRSGVRVGELDLDTAFGGLVPGVDGRHHHLLAHESTTVDVWTEADFRWAQVFTPAELNGRGRAVAIEPMTCPANALNSGTDLITLAPAETWTASWGIAVHL
;
A
#
# COMPACT_ATOMS: atom_id res chain seq x y z
N MET A 1 -6.65 -18.05 21.02
CA MET A 1 -6.61 -17.44 19.68
C MET A 1 -5.15 -17.22 19.36
N GLY A 2 -4.69 -17.55 18.16
CA GLY A 2 -3.30 -17.30 17.75
C GLY A 2 -3.00 -15.80 17.68
N ASN A 3 -1.72 -15.43 17.57
CA ASN A 3 -1.30 -14.05 17.34
C ASN A 3 -1.98 -13.53 16.04
N PRO A 4 -2.71 -12.40 16.05
CA PRO A 4 -3.36 -11.86 14.86
C PRO A 4 -2.43 -11.45 13.72
N THR A 5 -1.12 -11.35 13.98
CA THR A 5 -0.10 -11.05 12.95
C THR A 5 0.94 -12.16 12.75
N GLY A 6 0.79 -13.30 13.45
CA GLY A 6 1.72 -14.43 13.34
C GLY A 6 3.12 -14.11 13.86
N GLU A 7 4.13 -14.80 13.32
CA GLU A 7 5.54 -14.53 13.60
C GLU A 7 5.96 -13.11 13.18
N GLN A 8 6.99 -12.58 13.86
CA GLN A 8 7.53 -11.23 13.61
C GLN A 8 8.98 -11.37 13.15
N PHE A 9 9.26 -11.01 11.90
CA PHE A 9 10.58 -11.08 11.31
C PHE A 9 11.30 -9.74 11.45
N GLU A 10 12.24 -9.67 12.39
CA GLU A 10 13.07 -8.48 12.59
C GLU A 10 14.25 -8.48 11.61
N LEU A 11 14.49 -7.32 11.00
CA LEU A 11 15.63 -7.01 10.14
C LEU A 11 16.48 -5.93 10.78
N THR A 12 17.80 -6.00 10.64
CA THR A 12 18.74 -4.98 11.10
C THR A 12 19.81 -4.69 10.06
N ARG A 13 20.23 -3.43 9.96
CA ARG A 13 21.38 -3.01 9.14
C ARG A 13 22.00 -1.75 9.71
N GLY A 14 23.14 -1.89 10.39
CA GLY A 14 23.74 -0.76 11.11
C GLY A 14 22.81 -0.28 12.22
N SER A 15 22.35 0.97 12.15
CA SER A 15 21.36 1.50 13.10
C SER A 15 19.91 1.38 12.61
N ALA A 16 19.68 0.86 11.41
CA ALA A 16 18.34 0.64 10.88
C ALA A 16 17.74 -0.67 11.40
N ARG A 17 16.43 -0.64 11.65
CA ARG A 17 15.63 -1.79 12.08
C ARG A 17 14.29 -1.77 11.36
N ALA A 18 13.82 -2.93 10.91
CA ALA A 18 12.47 -3.11 10.39
C ALA A 18 11.84 -4.39 10.96
N VAL A 19 10.50 -4.44 11.00
CA VAL A 19 9.75 -5.65 11.41
C VAL A 19 8.67 -5.95 10.39
N VAL A 20 8.66 -7.19 9.89
CA VAL A 20 7.65 -7.72 8.95
C VAL A 20 6.83 -8.81 9.62
N THR A 21 5.52 -8.82 9.43
CA THR A 21 4.61 -9.81 10.04
C THR A 21 4.36 -11.00 9.12
N GLU A 22 4.22 -12.19 9.70
CA GLU A 22 3.87 -13.40 8.94
C GLU A 22 2.50 -13.33 8.28
N ILE A 23 1.49 -12.91 9.04
CA ILE A 23 0.14 -12.73 8.50
C ILE A 23 0.11 -11.41 7.74
N GLY A 24 -0.28 -11.49 6.46
CA GLY A 24 -0.38 -10.36 5.54
C GLY A 24 0.95 -9.82 5.01
N ALA A 25 2.09 -10.43 5.36
CA ALA A 25 3.45 -9.97 5.00
C ALA A 25 3.65 -8.47 5.25
N GLY A 26 3.13 -7.96 6.37
CA GLY A 26 2.95 -6.53 6.59
C GLY A 26 4.17 -5.84 7.20
N LEU A 27 4.49 -4.64 6.75
CA LEU A 27 5.55 -3.83 7.34
C LEU A 27 5.05 -3.09 8.59
N ARG A 28 5.44 -3.60 9.76
CA ARG A 28 4.93 -3.16 11.07
C ARG A 28 5.77 -2.05 11.70
N ALA A 29 7.07 -2.02 11.41
CA ALA A 29 7.98 -1.01 11.97
C ALA A 29 9.15 -0.74 11.02
N PHE A 30 9.63 0.50 11.02
CA PHE A 30 10.86 0.94 10.40
C PHE A 30 11.47 2.09 11.20
N GLU A 31 12.71 1.92 11.64
CA GLU A 31 13.41 2.81 12.57
C GLU A 31 14.88 2.99 12.15
N ILE A 32 15.46 4.16 12.42
CA ILE A 32 16.90 4.41 12.28
C ILE A 32 17.42 5.07 13.54
N GLY A 33 18.38 4.43 14.22
CA GLY A 33 18.95 4.94 15.47
C GLY A 33 17.93 5.03 16.60
N GLY A 34 16.90 4.18 16.58
CA GLY A 34 15.77 4.22 17.52
C GLY A 34 14.72 5.29 17.21
N VAL A 35 14.87 6.06 16.14
CA VAL A 35 13.85 7.01 15.67
C VAL A 35 12.90 6.31 14.69
N PRO A 36 11.59 6.26 14.96
CA PRO A 36 10.63 5.60 14.09
C PRO A 36 10.18 6.48 12.91
N TYR A 37 10.01 5.83 11.75
CA TYR A 37 9.52 6.45 10.51
C TYR A 37 8.19 5.86 10.02
N LEU A 38 7.69 4.84 10.71
CA LEU A 38 6.35 4.30 10.56
C LEU A 38 5.61 4.34 11.88
N GLU A 39 4.29 4.54 11.80
CA GLU A 39 3.40 4.19 12.90
C GLU A 39 3.40 2.67 13.08
N SER A 40 3.27 2.23 14.34
CA SER A 40 3.32 0.82 14.72
C SER A 40 2.18 0.49 15.69
N PHE A 41 2.04 -0.78 16.03
CA PHE A 41 1.04 -1.34 16.96
C PHE A 41 1.72 -2.39 17.84
N ASP A 42 1.03 -3.07 18.76
CA ASP A 42 1.66 -4.14 19.57
C ASP A 42 1.71 -5.48 18.82
N ALA A 43 2.72 -6.33 19.12
CA ALA A 43 3.03 -7.53 18.32
C ALA A 43 1.92 -8.59 18.35
N ASP A 44 1.03 -8.50 19.33
CA ASP A 44 -0.14 -9.35 19.54
C ASP A 44 -1.47 -8.64 19.21
N GLU A 45 -1.41 -7.44 18.61
CA GLU A 45 -2.57 -6.69 18.15
C GLU A 45 -2.81 -6.82 16.64
N LYS A 46 -4.06 -6.58 16.24
CA LYS A 46 -4.42 -6.52 14.82
C LYS A 46 -3.89 -5.22 14.21
N PRO A 47 -3.44 -5.23 12.93
CA PRO A 47 -3.06 -4.01 12.23
C PRO A 47 -4.24 -3.02 12.22
N PRO A 48 -4.11 -1.86 12.88
CA PRO A 48 -5.17 -0.86 12.94
C PRO A 48 -5.31 -0.22 11.56
N LYS A 49 -6.55 -0.15 11.06
CA LYS A 49 -6.86 0.47 9.77
C LYS A 49 -5.93 -0.01 8.62
N GLY A 50 -5.56 -1.30 8.63
CA GLY A 50 -4.73 -1.91 7.60
C GLY A 50 -3.23 -1.62 7.67
N ALA A 51 -2.73 -1.00 8.74
CA ALA A 51 -1.34 -0.55 8.84
C ALA A 51 -0.31 -1.61 8.40
N GLY A 52 0.50 -1.26 7.40
CA GLY A 52 1.58 -2.08 6.88
C GLY A 52 1.15 -3.22 5.94
N GLN A 53 -0.14 -3.50 5.79
CA GLN A 53 -0.62 -4.66 5.05
C GLN A 53 -0.39 -4.54 3.53
N VAL A 54 -0.18 -5.71 2.89
CA VAL A 54 -0.13 -5.86 1.43
C VAL A 54 -1.54 -6.08 0.88
N LEU A 55 -1.89 -5.37 -0.20
CA LEU A 55 -3.22 -5.35 -0.81
C LEU A 55 -3.14 -6.02 -2.19
N LEU A 56 -3.42 -7.32 -2.24
CA LEU A 56 -3.26 -8.16 -3.43
C LEU A 56 -4.38 -9.22 -3.47
N PRO A 57 -5.02 -9.53 -4.63
CA PRO A 57 -4.67 -9.12 -6.00
C PRO A 57 -5.38 -7.85 -6.50
N TRP A 58 -5.93 -7.04 -5.61
CA TRP A 58 -6.34 -5.67 -5.94
C TRP A 58 -6.21 -4.76 -4.71
N PRO A 59 -5.77 -3.52 -4.87
CA PRO A 59 -5.86 -2.51 -3.83
C PRO A 59 -7.27 -1.90 -3.77
N ASN A 60 -7.54 -1.22 -2.66
CA ASN A 60 -8.81 -0.54 -2.39
C ASN A 60 -10.07 -1.39 -2.73
N ARG A 61 -11.20 -0.74 -3.05
CA ARG A 61 -12.52 -1.37 -3.16
C ARG A 61 -12.81 -1.93 -4.55
N THR A 62 -13.56 -3.02 -4.61
CA THR A 62 -14.31 -3.49 -5.77
C THR A 62 -15.80 -3.34 -5.46
N LYS A 63 -16.49 -2.54 -6.27
CA LYS A 63 -17.91 -2.18 -6.07
C LYS A 63 -18.78 -3.41 -5.99
N ASP A 64 -19.70 -3.44 -5.03
CA ASP A 64 -20.67 -4.53 -4.84
C ASP A 64 -20.02 -5.92 -4.64
N ALA A 65 -18.70 -5.95 -4.40
CA ALA A 65 -17.89 -7.15 -4.46
C ALA A 65 -18.09 -7.94 -5.76
N ARG A 66 -18.39 -7.27 -6.88
CA ARG A 66 -18.69 -7.89 -8.17
C ARG A 66 -17.80 -7.34 -9.26
N TRP A 67 -17.44 -8.21 -10.20
CA TRP A 67 -16.72 -7.83 -11.41
C TRP A 67 -16.99 -8.85 -12.52
N THR A 68 -16.45 -8.60 -13.71
CA THR A 68 -16.61 -9.50 -14.86
C THR A 68 -15.24 -9.96 -15.35
N TYR A 69 -15.09 -11.28 -15.43
CA TYR A 69 -13.90 -11.93 -15.97
C TYR A 69 -14.29 -12.70 -17.22
N ASP A 70 -13.68 -12.37 -18.37
CA ASP A 70 -13.96 -12.99 -19.68
C ASP A 70 -15.46 -13.12 -20.01
N GLY A 71 -16.22 -12.05 -19.72
CA GLY A 71 -17.67 -12.02 -19.92
C GLY A 71 -18.50 -12.70 -18.82
N GLU A 72 -17.88 -13.46 -17.92
CA GLU A 72 -18.55 -14.15 -16.83
C GLU A 72 -18.56 -13.33 -15.53
N PRO A 73 -19.72 -13.22 -14.85
CA PRO A 73 -19.81 -12.49 -13.59
C PRO A 73 -19.08 -13.23 -12.47
N GLN A 74 -18.28 -12.49 -11.72
CA GLN A 74 -17.54 -12.94 -10.55
C GLN A 74 -18.08 -12.26 -9.29
N GLN A 75 -18.22 -13.02 -8.21
CA GLN A 75 -18.69 -12.53 -6.90
C GLN A 75 -17.61 -12.77 -5.85
N LEU A 76 -16.95 -11.69 -5.43
CA LEU A 76 -16.03 -11.67 -4.32
C LEU A 76 -16.78 -11.70 -2.99
N LYS A 77 -16.09 -12.13 -1.93
CA LYS A 77 -16.57 -11.98 -0.55
C LYS A 77 -16.69 -10.50 -0.19
N VAL A 78 -17.83 -10.10 0.38
CA VAL A 78 -18.01 -8.76 0.95
C VAL A 78 -17.18 -8.62 2.23
N THR A 79 -16.14 -7.79 2.17
CA THR A 79 -15.23 -7.53 3.30
C THR A 79 -15.42 -6.13 3.91
N GLU A 80 -16.18 -5.25 3.27
CA GLU A 80 -16.67 -3.97 3.80
C GLU A 80 -18.21 -3.98 3.86
N GLN A 81 -18.78 -4.47 4.95
CA GLN A 81 -20.23 -4.74 5.03
C GLN A 81 -21.08 -3.46 4.95
N ALA A 82 -20.58 -2.34 5.48
CA ALA A 82 -21.31 -1.08 5.50
C ALA A 82 -21.63 -0.52 4.10
N ARG A 83 -20.78 -0.81 3.10
CA ARG A 83 -20.93 -0.34 1.71
C ARG A 83 -21.17 -1.48 0.71
N GLY A 84 -21.05 -2.73 1.16
CA GLY A 84 -21.24 -3.92 0.31
C GLY A 84 -20.07 -4.23 -0.62
N ASN A 85 -18.88 -3.69 -0.37
CA ASN A 85 -17.72 -3.85 -1.24
C ASN A 85 -16.80 -4.99 -0.79
N ALA A 86 -15.94 -5.45 -1.70
CA ALA A 86 -14.74 -6.21 -1.37
C ALA A 86 -13.54 -5.23 -1.36
N ILE A 87 -12.73 -5.24 -0.32
CA ILE A 87 -11.65 -4.26 -0.13
C ILE A 87 -10.29 -4.93 0.17
N HIS A 88 -9.26 -4.45 -0.53
CA HIS A 88 -7.83 -4.80 -0.38
C HIS A 88 -7.50 -6.29 -0.56
N GLY A 89 -8.06 -6.90 -1.60
CA GLY A 89 -7.60 -8.21 -2.03
C GLY A 89 -7.93 -9.36 -1.08
N LEU A 90 -7.07 -10.38 -1.14
CA LEU A 90 -7.24 -11.68 -0.52
C LEU A 90 -6.12 -12.02 0.47
N THR A 91 -4.96 -11.36 0.41
CA THR A 91 -3.76 -11.83 1.12
C THR A 91 -3.51 -11.19 2.48
N ARG A 92 -4.14 -10.05 2.79
CA ARG A 92 -3.82 -9.22 3.98
C ARG A 92 -4.10 -9.89 5.34
N HIS A 93 -4.87 -10.98 5.35
CA HIS A 93 -5.23 -11.73 6.55
C HIS A 93 -4.77 -13.19 6.52
N GLU A 94 -4.00 -13.56 5.50
CA GLU A 94 -3.53 -14.92 5.30
C GLU A 94 -2.08 -15.05 5.79
N GLU A 95 -1.70 -16.25 6.19
CA GLU A 95 -0.33 -16.59 6.56
C GLU A 95 0.53 -16.66 5.29
N TRP A 96 1.61 -15.88 5.26
CA TRP A 96 2.60 -15.99 4.19
C TRP A 96 3.69 -16.98 4.59
N GLN A 97 4.09 -17.82 3.65
CA GLN A 97 5.17 -18.78 3.86
C GLN A 97 6.50 -18.05 3.85
N LEU A 98 7.30 -18.21 4.92
CA LEU A 98 8.68 -17.77 4.93
C LEU A 98 9.52 -18.59 3.94
N LEU A 99 10.21 -17.90 3.02
CA LEU A 99 11.17 -18.51 2.10
C LEU A 99 12.62 -18.33 2.58
N GLU A 100 12.96 -17.13 3.02
CA GLU A 100 14.29 -16.78 3.52
C GLU A 100 14.21 -15.65 4.54
N HIS A 101 14.99 -15.75 5.62
CA HIS A 101 15.21 -14.66 6.58
C HIS A 101 16.71 -14.54 6.87
N ALA A 102 17.27 -13.41 6.48
CA ALA A 102 18.65 -13.01 6.74
C ALA A 102 18.68 -11.79 7.68
N GLU A 103 19.88 -11.37 8.09
CA GLU A 103 20.04 -10.24 9.03
C GLU A 103 19.33 -8.97 8.53
N SER A 104 19.44 -8.65 7.24
CA SER A 104 18.92 -7.42 6.64
C SER A 104 17.88 -7.66 5.56
N SER A 105 17.34 -8.87 5.40
CA SER A 105 16.27 -9.13 4.44
C SER A 105 15.34 -10.27 4.85
N VAL A 106 14.08 -10.21 4.40
CA VAL A 106 13.12 -11.33 4.51
C VAL A 106 12.38 -11.47 3.19
N THR A 107 12.23 -12.72 2.73
CA THR A 107 11.44 -13.09 1.56
C THR A 107 10.35 -14.06 1.96
N MET A 108 9.12 -13.76 1.55
CA MET A 108 7.93 -14.55 1.83
C MET A 108 7.14 -14.80 0.56
N SER A 109 6.32 -15.86 0.56
CA SER A 109 5.43 -16.17 -0.55
C SER A 109 4.02 -16.54 -0.12
N ILE A 110 3.07 -16.40 -1.02
CA ILE A 110 1.71 -16.89 -0.84
C ILE A 110 1.13 -17.38 -2.17
N ASP A 111 0.38 -18.48 -2.11
CA ASP A 111 -0.46 -18.93 -3.20
C ASP A 111 -1.84 -18.31 -3.06
N ILE A 112 -2.34 -17.69 -4.14
CA ILE A 112 -3.71 -17.21 -4.25
C ILE A 112 -4.44 -18.22 -5.14
N PRO A 113 -5.15 -19.20 -4.57
CA PRO A 113 -5.80 -20.24 -5.36
C PRO A 113 -6.98 -19.69 -6.15
N GLU A 114 -7.38 -20.42 -7.19
CA GLU A 114 -8.71 -20.29 -7.76
C GLU A 114 -9.76 -20.46 -6.65
N GLN A 115 -10.67 -19.51 -6.54
CA GLN A 115 -11.73 -19.51 -5.54
C GLN A 115 -12.93 -18.70 -6.02
N GLU A 116 -14.02 -18.73 -5.25
CA GLU A 116 -15.22 -17.97 -5.57
C GLU A 116 -14.90 -16.47 -5.76
N GLY A 117 -15.21 -15.96 -6.95
CA GLY A 117 -14.96 -14.56 -7.32
C GLY A 117 -13.54 -14.25 -7.81
N TRP A 118 -12.62 -15.22 -7.79
CA TRP A 118 -11.26 -15.07 -8.30
C TRP A 118 -10.82 -16.33 -9.10
N PRO A 119 -10.93 -16.29 -10.44
CA PRO A 119 -10.90 -17.51 -11.25
C PRO A 119 -9.52 -17.99 -11.71
N VAL A 120 -8.46 -17.17 -11.56
CA VAL A 120 -7.11 -17.52 -12.05
C VAL A 120 -6.13 -17.54 -10.88
N PRO A 121 -5.47 -18.68 -10.58
CA PRO A 121 -4.53 -18.75 -9.47
C PRO A 121 -3.29 -17.91 -9.74
N LEU A 122 -2.77 -17.27 -8.70
CA LEU A 122 -1.54 -16.49 -8.72
C LEU A 122 -0.58 -17.02 -7.65
N HIS A 123 0.72 -16.90 -7.91
CA HIS A 123 1.75 -17.06 -6.90
C HIS A 123 2.46 -15.73 -6.67
N ALA A 124 2.53 -15.28 -5.43
CA ALA A 124 3.17 -14.01 -5.07
C ALA A 124 4.37 -14.23 -4.17
N VAL A 125 5.44 -13.47 -4.42
CA VAL A 125 6.64 -13.39 -3.58
C VAL A 125 6.86 -11.92 -3.23
N ILE A 126 7.21 -11.66 -1.99
CA ILE A 126 7.57 -10.32 -1.49
C ILE A 126 8.91 -10.39 -0.79
N THR A 127 9.80 -9.46 -1.10
CA THR A 127 11.10 -9.31 -0.44
C THR A 127 11.21 -7.92 0.16
N TYR A 128 11.55 -7.88 1.45
CA TYR A 128 11.95 -6.68 2.16
C TYR A 128 13.47 -6.68 2.32
N ASP A 129 14.17 -5.66 1.80
CA ASP A 129 15.62 -5.51 1.90
C ASP A 129 15.97 -4.18 2.61
N LEU A 130 16.71 -4.30 3.72
CA LEU A 130 17.04 -3.20 4.61
C LEU A 130 18.47 -2.72 4.41
N ALA A 131 18.60 -1.48 3.98
CA ALA A 131 19.83 -0.70 3.96
C ALA A 131 19.90 0.25 5.19
N PRO A 132 21.07 0.86 5.49
CA PRO A 132 21.22 1.70 6.69
C PRO A 132 20.26 2.89 6.81
N ARG A 133 19.68 3.35 5.69
CA ARG A 133 18.76 4.50 5.63
C ARG A 133 17.63 4.32 4.63
N GLU A 134 17.43 3.09 4.17
CA GLU A 134 16.45 2.77 3.14
C GLU A 134 15.91 1.36 3.34
N LEU A 135 14.62 1.18 3.08
CA LEU A 135 13.97 -0.12 3.00
C LEU A 135 13.36 -0.26 1.61
N THR A 136 13.75 -1.30 0.87
CA THR A 136 13.18 -1.63 -0.43
C THR A 136 12.21 -2.80 -0.28
N VAL A 137 11.05 -2.70 -0.91
CA VAL A 137 10.03 -3.74 -0.95
C VAL A 137 9.78 -4.11 -2.41
N THR A 138 10.16 -5.33 -2.79
CA THR A 138 9.98 -5.85 -4.14
C THR A 138 8.84 -6.87 -4.15
N HIS A 139 7.88 -6.66 -5.04
CA HIS A 139 6.76 -7.56 -5.28
C HIS A 139 7.02 -8.35 -6.55
N GLN A 140 6.74 -9.64 -6.52
CA GLN A 140 6.70 -10.50 -7.69
C GLN A 140 5.37 -11.24 -7.70
N VAL A 141 4.65 -11.22 -8.82
CA VAL A 141 3.39 -11.94 -9.00
C VAL A 141 3.45 -12.71 -10.29
N ARG A 142 3.23 -14.03 -10.21
CA ARG A 142 3.18 -14.95 -11.34
C ARG A 142 1.75 -15.45 -11.54
N ASN A 143 1.35 -15.57 -12.80
CA ASN A 143 0.13 -16.27 -13.17
C ASN A 143 0.39 -17.79 -13.22
N ASP A 144 -0.31 -18.51 -12.35
CA ASP A 144 -0.22 -19.97 -12.20
C ASP A 144 -1.33 -20.72 -12.92
N GLY A 145 -2.28 -19.99 -13.50
CA GLY A 145 -3.37 -20.53 -14.28
C GLY A 145 -3.03 -20.72 -15.77
N ASP A 146 -4.05 -21.07 -16.53
CA ASP A 146 -4.00 -21.31 -17.98
C ASP A 146 -4.61 -20.17 -18.81
N SER A 147 -5.10 -19.12 -18.14
CA SER A 147 -5.81 -18.00 -18.75
C SER A 147 -5.23 -16.66 -18.27
N PRO A 148 -5.23 -15.60 -19.10
CA PRO A 148 -4.76 -14.28 -18.67
C PRO A 148 -5.61 -13.70 -17.52
N ILE A 149 -5.01 -12.90 -16.66
CA ILE A 149 -5.71 -12.24 -15.54
C ILE A 149 -5.17 -10.83 -15.29
N GLY A 150 -6.08 -9.90 -15.05
CA GLY A 150 -5.75 -8.55 -14.60
C GLY A 150 -5.70 -8.51 -13.07
N PHE A 151 -4.63 -7.94 -12.51
CA PHE A 151 -4.46 -7.77 -11.06
C PHE A 151 -3.89 -6.38 -10.73
N GLY A 152 -3.84 -6.06 -9.44
CA GLY A 152 -3.12 -4.89 -8.93
C GLY A 152 -2.53 -5.14 -7.55
N VAL A 153 -1.54 -4.33 -7.19
CA VAL A 153 -0.85 -4.34 -5.91
C VAL A 153 -1.03 -2.99 -5.24
N GLY A 154 -1.22 -2.99 -3.93
CA GLY A 154 -0.97 -1.81 -3.11
C GLY A 154 -0.40 -2.18 -1.74
N THR A 155 0.03 -1.18 -0.98
CA THR A 155 0.48 -1.35 0.41
C THR A 155 -0.06 -0.24 1.29
N HIS A 156 -0.22 -0.49 2.59
CA HIS A 156 -0.88 0.45 3.50
C HIS A 156 -0.01 0.97 4.67
N PRO A 157 1.23 1.47 4.43
CA PRO A 157 2.07 2.02 5.50
C PRO A 157 1.55 3.39 5.99
N TYR A 158 1.64 3.61 7.30
CA TYR A 158 1.42 4.90 7.94
C TYR A 158 2.76 5.48 8.37
N PHE A 159 3.06 6.72 7.97
CA PHE A 159 4.37 7.35 8.16
C PHE A 159 4.36 8.36 9.30
N ARG A 160 5.53 8.52 9.93
CA ARG A 160 5.81 9.56 10.92
C ARG A 160 7.28 9.97 10.87
N ILE A 161 7.66 10.99 11.64
CA ILE A 161 9.06 11.35 11.86
C ILE A 161 9.27 11.45 13.38
N GLY A 162 9.72 10.34 13.98
CA GLY A 162 9.91 10.27 15.43
C GLY A 162 8.64 10.62 16.22
N ASP A 163 8.78 11.59 17.12
CA ASP A 163 7.67 12.13 17.93
C ASP A 163 7.13 13.47 17.44
N VAL A 164 7.52 13.90 16.23
CA VAL A 164 6.92 15.09 15.61
C VAL A 164 5.41 14.84 15.44
N PRO A 165 4.54 15.75 15.89
CA PRO A 165 3.11 15.64 15.65
C PRO A 165 2.82 15.54 14.15
N THR A 166 2.00 14.57 13.74
CA THR A 166 1.68 14.37 12.32
C THR A 166 1.16 15.64 11.66
N ASP A 167 0.38 16.45 12.38
CA ASP A 167 -0.16 17.73 11.91
C ASP A 167 0.93 18.75 11.48
N ASP A 168 2.16 18.61 12.01
CA ASP A 168 3.29 19.49 11.72
C ASP A 168 4.13 19.02 10.52
N LEU A 169 3.88 17.81 10.03
CA LEU A 169 4.56 17.26 8.87
C LEU A 169 4.04 17.93 7.59
N THR A 170 4.93 18.13 6.61
CA THR A 170 4.58 18.63 5.28
C THR A 170 4.58 17.47 4.29
N LEU A 171 3.43 17.23 3.66
CA LEU A 171 3.24 16.20 2.64
C LEU A 171 3.35 16.83 1.24
N THR A 172 4.19 16.25 0.39
CA THR A 172 4.33 16.62 -1.02
C THR A 172 4.08 15.38 -1.89
N LEU A 173 3.14 15.47 -2.85
CA LEU A 173 2.92 14.41 -3.84
C LEU A 173 3.15 14.94 -5.27
N PRO A 174 3.82 14.17 -6.14
CA PRO A 174 4.06 14.56 -7.52
C PRO A 174 2.85 14.23 -8.42
N ALA A 175 1.63 14.39 -7.91
CA ALA A 175 0.41 14.01 -8.62
C ALA A 175 -0.19 15.17 -9.41
N ALA A 176 -0.58 14.93 -10.66
CA ALA A 176 -1.32 15.89 -11.48
C ALA A 176 -2.85 15.69 -11.41
N ARG A 177 -3.30 14.52 -10.95
CA ARG A 177 -4.70 14.11 -10.99
C ARG A 177 -5.16 13.57 -9.65
N VAL A 178 -6.45 13.71 -9.35
CA VAL A 178 -7.08 13.25 -8.11
C VAL A 178 -8.44 12.63 -8.39
N ARG A 179 -8.82 11.63 -7.59
CA ARG A 179 -10.20 11.13 -7.46
C ARG A 179 -10.70 11.53 -6.07
N PRO A 180 -11.45 12.64 -5.96
CA PRO A 180 -11.87 13.19 -4.67
C PRO A 180 -12.68 12.18 -3.87
N TYR A 181 -12.49 12.12 -2.56
CA TYR A 181 -13.30 11.28 -1.68
C TYR A 181 -14.74 11.79 -1.58
N LEU A 182 -15.72 10.90 -1.73
CA LEU A 182 -17.15 11.21 -1.62
C LEU A 182 -17.79 10.34 -0.53
N ALA A 183 -17.81 10.85 0.71
CA ALA A 183 -18.11 10.06 1.91
C ALA A 183 -19.43 9.26 1.86
N ASP A 184 -20.48 9.82 1.24
CA ASP A 184 -21.82 9.24 1.20
C ASP A 184 -22.03 8.26 0.04
N GLU A 185 -21.05 8.11 -0.86
CA GLU A 185 -21.15 7.25 -2.04
C GLU A 185 -20.74 5.79 -1.75
N GLN A 186 -21.36 4.83 -2.43
CA GLN A 186 -21.01 3.41 -2.24
C GLN A 186 -19.54 3.11 -2.58
N LEU A 187 -19.09 3.67 -3.70
CA LEU A 187 -17.68 3.85 -4.00
C LEU A 187 -17.34 5.28 -3.62
N PRO A 188 -16.63 5.52 -2.52
CA PRO A 188 -16.52 6.87 -1.99
C PRO A 188 -15.46 7.69 -2.74
N TYR A 189 -15.53 7.74 -4.06
CA TYR A 189 -14.68 8.61 -4.88
C TYR A 189 -15.40 9.13 -6.12
N GLY A 190 -15.05 10.35 -6.51
CA GLY A 190 -15.57 11.02 -7.69
C GLY A 190 -14.87 10.63 -8.99
N GLU A 191 -15.28 11.32 -10.06
CA GLU A 191 -14.54 11.33 -11.32
C GLU A 191 -13.15 11.94 -11.13
N GLU A 192 -12.21 11.51 -11.95
CA GLU A 192 -10.85 12.02 -11.91
C GLU A 192 -10.77 13.46 -12.45
N GLN A 193 -10.09 14.34 -11.73
CA GLN A 193 -9.92 15.75 -12.09
C GLN A 193 -8.47 16.22 -11.90
N ASP A 194 -8.13 17.36 -12.49
CA ASP A 194 -6.83 18.00 -12.29
C ASP A 194 -6.72 18.52 -10.85
N VAL A 195 -5.52 18.43 -10.28
CA VAL A 195 -5.29 19.00 -8.95
C VAL A 195 -5.13 20.52 -8.99
N GLU A 196 -4.71 21.09 -10.13
CA GLU A 196 -4.37 22.50 -10.26
C GLU A 196 -5.54 23.41 -9.87
N GLY A 197 -5.29 24.33 -8.94
CA GLY A 197 -6.30 25.26 -8.43
C GLY A 197 -7.32 24.64 -7.47
N THR A 198 -7.11 23.41 -7.01
CA THR A 198 -7.93 22.73 -6.00
C THR A 198 -7.17 22.55 -4.68
N GLU A 199 -7.89 22.17 -3.61
CA GLU A 199 -7.29 21.80 -2.32
C GLU A 199 -6.42 20.52 -2.39
N TYR A 200 -6.52 19.77 -3.48
CA TYR A 200 -5.75 18.56 -3.72
C TYR A 200 -4.39 18.81 -4.40
N ASP A 201 -4.00 20.07 -4.63
CA ASP A 201 -2.67 20.39 -5.18
C ASP A 201 -1.58 20.29 -4.11
N LEU A 202 -1.08 19.08 -3.91
CA LEU A 202 -0.04 18.78 -2.93
C LEU A 202 1.38 18.93 -3.50
N ARG A 203 1.53 19.41 -4.74
CA ARG A 203 2.83 19.44 -5.46
C ARG A 203 3.84 20.43 -4.86
N SER A 204 3.36 21.43 -4.12
CA SER A 204 4.21 22.42 -3.43
C SER A 204 4.39 22.16 -1.94
N GLY A 205 3.86 21.05 -1.43
CA GLY A 205 3.85 20.73 -0.01
C GLY A 205 2.69 21.36 0.76
N VAL A 206 1.97 20.56 1.55
CA VAL A 206 0.88 21.02 2.42
C VAL A 206 1.04 20.37 3.80
N ARG A 207 0.73 21.10 4.87
CA ARG A 207 0.77 20.54 6.22
C ARG A 207 -0.31 19.49 6.38
N VAL A 208 0.03 18.33 6.94
CA VAL A 208 -0.94 17.24 7.12
C VAL A 208 -2.10 17.64 8.02
N GLY A 209 -1.89 18.56 8.97
CA GLY A 209 -2.97 19.06 9.83
C GLY A 209 -4.05 19.88 9.11
N GLU A 210 -3.76 20.33 7.89
CA GLU A 210 -4.70 21.05 7.02
C GLU A 210 -5.46 20.09 6.08
N LEU A 211 -5.13 18.79 6.12
CA LEU A 211 -5.67 17.77 5.22
C LEU A 211 -6.74 16.91 5.91
N ASP A 212 -7.79 16.58 5.15
CA ASP A 212 -8.74 15.53 5.46
C ASP A 212 -8.93 14.66 4.20
N LEU A 213 -8.10 13.64 4.08
CA LEU A 213 -7.98 12.80 2.90
C LEU A 213 -8.35 11.36 3.22
N ASP A 214 -9.10 10.75 2.31
CA ASP A 214 -9.20 9.32 2.03
C ASP A 214 -9.22 9.21 0.51
N THR A 215 -8.17 9.74 -0.13
CA THR A 215 -8.22 10.24 -1.50
C THR A 215 -7.13 9.58 -2.36
N ALA A 216 -7.50 9.14 -3.57
CA ALA A 216 -6.58 8.58 -4.54
C ALA A 216 -6.02 9.67 -5.48
N PHE A 217 -4.72 9.64 -5.69
CA PHE A 217 -3.97 10.52 -6.57
C PHE A 217 -3.34 9.73 -7.72
N GLY A 218 -3.35 10.31 -8.92
CA GLY A 218 -2.81 9.71 -10.14
C GLY A 218 -2.07 10.75 -10.98
N GLY A 219 -1.70 10.37 -12.20
CA GLY A 219 -0.89 11.23 -13.06
C GLY A 219 0.44 11.63 -12.39
N LEU A 220 1.08 10.64 -11.74
CA LEU A 220 2.32 10.84 -11.01
C LEU A 220 3.44 11.26 -11.97
N VAL A 221 4.17 12.31 -11.62
CA VAL A 221 5.28 12.83 -12.39
C VAL A 221 6.57 12.21 -11.87
N PRO A 222 7.32 11.47 -12.71
CA PRO A 222 8.57 10.86 -12.27
C PRO A 222 9.65 11.92 -12.04
N GLY A 223 10.51 11.64 -11.06
CA GLY A 223 11.77 12.34 -10.84
C GLY A 223 12.80 12.03 -11.94
N VAL A 224 13.99 12.60 -11.79
CA VAL A 224 15.09 12.45 -12.75
C VAL A 224 15.61 11.02 -12.88
N ASP A 225 15.38 10.19 -11.87
CA ASP A 225 15.74 8.76 -11.82
C ASP A 225 14.63 7.84 -12.37
N GLY A 226 13.50 8.40 -12.80
CA GLY A 226 12.36 7.66 -13.33
C GLY A 226 11.41 7.10 -12.26
N ARG A 227 11.63 7.41 -10.98
CA ARG A 227 10.76 7.00 -9.86
C ARG A 227 9.77 8.09 -9.49
N HIS A 228 8.65 7.72 -8.87
CA HIS A 228 7.81 8.69 -8.18
C HIS A 228 8.32 8.86 -6.75
N HIS A 229 8.26 10.07 -6.21
CA HIS A 229 8.72 10.39 -4.85
C HIS A 229 7.61 11.11 -4.08
N HIS A 230 7.04 10.44 -3.07
CA HIS A 230 6.05 11.02 -2.16
C HIS A 230 6.75 11.41 -0.86
N LEU A 231 6.83 12.71 -0.58
CA LEU A 231 7.69 13.22 0.48
C LEU A 231 6.89 13.63 1.70
N LEU A 232 7.35 13.20 2.87
CA LEU A 232 6.89 13.68 4.17
C LEU A 232 8.08 14.32 4.90
N ALA A 233 8.00 15.62 5.19
CA ALA A 233 9.14 16.39 5.67
C ALA A 233 8.83 17.18 6.96
N HIS A 234 9.86 17.34 7.78
CA HIS A 234 9.89 18.27 8.91
C HIS A 234 11.33 18.73 9.15
N GLU A 235 11.55 20.05 9.14
CA GLU A 235 12.89 20.66 9.25
C GLU A 235 13.89 20.06 8.24
N SER A 236 14.99 19.46 8.70
CA SER A 236 16.00 18.83 7.82
C SER A 236 15.68 17.37 7.48
N THR A 237 14.68 16.77 8.13
CA THR A 237 14.35 15.36 7.94
C THR A 237 13.28 15.20 6.86
N THR A 238 13.50 14.28 5.92
CA THR A 238 12.54 13.90 4.88
C THR A 238 12.46 12.39 4.79
N VAL A 239 11.24 11.87 4.86
CA VAL A 239 10.89 10.51 4.47
C VAL A 239 10.42 10.55 3.03
N ASP A 240 11.13 9.85 2.17
CA ASP A 240 10.81 9.67 0.76
C ASP A 240 10.22 8.28 0.54
N VAL A 241 8.93 8.23 0.23
CA VAL A 241 8.26 7.02 -0.22
C VAL A 241 8.37 6.99 -1.73
N TRP A 242 9.37 6.24 -2.23
CA TRP A 242 9.62 6.16 -3.65
C TRP A 242 8.92 4.94 -4.26
N THR A 243 8.53 5.04 -5.52
CA THR A 243 7.94 3.92 -6.27
C THR A 243 8.50 3.83 -7.68
N GLU A 244 8.62 2.61 -8.19
CA GLU A 244 8.84 2.41 -9.63
C GLU A 244 7.60 2.80 -10.46
N ALA A 245 7.79 2.90 -11.79
CA ALA A 245 6.82 3.48 -12.71
C ALA A 245 5.47 2.73 -12.78
N ASP A 246 5.43 1.46 -12.38
CA ASP A 246 4.20 0.66 -12.39
C ASP A 246 3.25 0.99 -11.24
N PHE A 247 3.74 1.62 -10.16
CA PHE A 247 2.91 2.20 -9.11
C PHE A 247 2.43 3.57 -9.56
N ARG A 248 1.35 3.59 -10.36
CA ARG A 248 0.81 4.78 -11.02
C ARG A 248 -0.13 5.61 -10.15
N TRP A 249 -0.45 5.10 -8.96
CA TRP A 249 -1.43 5.68 -8.05
C TRP A 249 -0.87 5.74 -6.63
N ALA A 250 -1.28 6.77 -5.89
CA ALA A 250 -1.03 6.90 -4.46
C ALA A 250 -2.35 7.19 -3.74
N GLN A 251 -2.76 6.33 -2.81
CA GLN A 251 -3.85 6.65 -1.91
C GLN A 251 -3.27 7.37 -0.67
N VAL A 252 -3.86 8.50 -0.29
CA VAL A 252 -3.48 9.23 0.92
C VAL A 252 -4.66 9.21 1.88
N PHE A 253 -4.42 8.70 3.08
CA PHE A 253 -5.43 8.60 4.12
C PHE A 253 -4.95 9.26 5.42
N THR A 254 -5.70 10.25 5.92
CA THR A 254 -5.35 11.04 7.11
C THR A 254 -6.37 10.86 8.24
N PRO A 255 -6.49 9.66 8.85
CA PRO A 255 -7.42 9.46 9.95
C PRO A 255 -7.07 10.38 11.11
N ALA A 256 -8.09 10.94 11.77
CA ALA A 256 -7.91 11.81 12.94
C ALA A 256 -7.33 11.09 14.18
N GLU A 257 -7.31 9.75 14.17
CA GLU A 257 -6.85 8.93 15.29
C GLU A 257 -6.26 7.60 14.76
N LEU A 258 -5.05 7.27 15.22
CA LEU A 258 -4.40 5.97 15.11
C LEU A 258 -3.60 5.67 16.39
N ASN A 259 -3.93 4.59 17.10
CA ASN A 259 -3.19 4.05 18.25
C ASN A 259 -2.85 5.03 19.38
N GLY A 260 -3.75 5.95 19.69
CA GLY A 260 -3.60 6.96 20.73
C GLY A 260 -2.64 8.10 20.39
N ARG A 261 -2.11 8.17 19.16
CA ARG A 261 -1.19 9.24 18.71
C ARG A 261 -1.87 10.43 18.04
N GLY A 262 -3.19 10.37 17.86
CA GLY A 262 -3.94 11.39 17.13
C GLY A 262 -3.86 11.17 15.62
N ARG A 263 -3.83 12.26 14.84
CA ARG A 263 -3.84 12.17 13.39
C ARG A 263 -2.66 11.34 12.89
N ALA A 264 -2.92 10.48 11.91
CA ALA A 264 -1.88 9.76 11.17
C ALA A 264 -1.97 10.07 9.68
N VAL A 265 -0.95 9.68 8.91
CA VAL A 265 -0.96 9.77 7.44
C VAL A 265 -0.46 8.46 6.83
N ALA A 266 -1.31 7.80 6.05
CA ALA A 266 -0.89 6.74 5.15
C ALA A 266 -0.59 7.33 3.78
N ILE A 267 0.49 6.84 3.17
CA ILE A 267 0.82 7.07 1.76
C ILE A 267 0.92 5.67 1.16
N GLU A 268 -0.05 5.31 0.34
CA GLU A 268 -0.23 3.94 -0.14
C GLU A 268 0.14 3.87 -1.62
N PRO A 269 1.35 3.39 -1.97
CA PRO A 269 1.66 3.03 -3.35
C PRO A 269 0.65 2.01 -3.87
N MET A 270 0.07 2.27 -5.04
CA MET A 270 -0.84 1.36 -5.73
C MET A 270 -0.54 1.31 -7.22
N THR A 271 -0.66 0.14 -7.83
CA THR A 271 -0.52 -0.02 -9.28
C THR A 271 -1.77 0.42 -10.03
N CYS A 272 -2.94 0.30 -9.39
CA CYS A 272 -4.24 0.67 -9.95
C CYS A 272 -5.14 1.31 -8.88
N PRO A 273 -6.16 2.08 -9.27
CA PRO A 273 -7.03 2.74 -8.31
C PRO A 273 -8.16 1.81 -7.85
N ALA A 274 -8.98 2.32 -6.93
CA ALA A 274 -10.20 1.64 -6.53
C ALA A 274 -11.12 1.32 -7.73
N ASN A 275 -11.70 0.12 -7.67
CA ASN A 275 -12.60 -0.53 -8.62
C ASN A 275 -11.98 -0.83 -9.99
N ALA A 276 -10.65 -0.95 -10.05
CA ALA A 276 -9.92 -1.31 -11.26
C ALA A 276 -10.38 -2.65 -11.86
N LEU A 277 -10.82 -3.63 -11.07
CA LEU A 277 -11.38 -4.89 -11.59
C LEU A 277 -12.61 -4.67 -12.50
N ASN A 278 -13.35 -3.58 -12.30
CA ASN A 278 -14.49 -3.21 -13.15
C ASN A 278 -14.12 -2.18 -14.22
N SER A 279 -13.27 -1.20 -13.90
CA SER A 279 -12.92 -0.13 -14.86
C SER A 279 -11.81 -0.52 -15.83
N GLY A 280 -11.02 -1.55 -15.52
CA GLY A 280 -9.81 -1.94 -16.24
C GLY A 280 -8.64 -0.95 -16.09
N THR A 281 -8.80 0.10 -15.28
CA THR A 281 -7.82 1.18 -15.15
C THR A 281 -6.52 0.66 -14.53
N ASP A 282 -5.44 0.71 -15.31
CA ASP A 282 -4.07 0.34 -14.91
C ASP A 282 -3.92 -1.04 -14.23
N LEU A 283 -4.84 -1.99 -14.51
CA LEU A 283 -4.60 -3.39 -14.13
C LEU A 283 -3.38 -3.91 -14.89
N ILE A 284 -2.50 -4.61 -14.17
CA ILE A 284 -1.41 -5.36 -14.78
C ILE A 284 -2.01 -6.68 -15.26
N THR A 285 -1.89 -6.97 -16.55
CA THR A 285 -2.39 -8.22 -17.13
C THR A 285 -1.24 -9.21 -17.28
N LEU A 286 -1.40 -10.41 -16.70
CA LEU A 286 -0.44 -11.50 -16.82
C LEU A 286 -1.00 -12.59 -17.71
N ALA A 287 -0.27 -12.94 -18.77
CA ALA A 287 -0.48 -14.19 -19.50
C ALA A 287 -0.10 -15.42 -18.64
N PRO A 288 -0.54 -16.63 -18.99
CA PRO A 288 -0.11 -17.85 -18.29
C PRO A 288 1.41 -17.96 -18.17
N ALA A 289 1.90 -18.30 -16.96
CA ALA A 289 3.31 -18.35 -16.59
C ALA A 289 4.09 -17.01 -16.66
N GLU A 290 3.45 -15.91 -17.04
CA GLU A 290 4.07 -14.58 -16.98
C GLU A 290 4.25 -14.15 -15.53
N THR A 291 5.33 -13.42 -15.29
CA THR A 291 5.68 -12.86 -13.99
C THR A 291 5.87 -11.36 -14.11
N TRP A 292 5.22 -10.62 -13.24
CA TRP A 292 5.45 -9.19 -13.05
C TRP A 292 6.30 -8.98 -11.79
N THR A 293 7.19 -7.99 -11.85
CA THR A 293 8.02 -7.56 -10.73
C THR A 293 8.11 -6.04 -10.71
N ALA A 294 7.88 -5.42 -9.54
CA ALA A 294 8.19 -4.02 -9.31
C ALA A 294 8.47 -3.74 -7.84
N SER A 295 9.13 -2.60 -7.59
CA SER A 295 9.53 -2.18 -6.25
C SER A 295 8.98 -0.81 -5.85
N TRP A 296 8.83 -0.65 -4.54
CA TRP A 296 8.71 0.64 -3.86
C TRP A 296 9.63 0.62 -2.63
N GLY A 297 9.83 1.77 -2.00
CA GLY A 297 10.64 1.80 -0.78
C GLY A 297 10.49 3.07 0.03
N ILE A 298 11.22 3.10 1.13
CA ILE A 298 11.26 4.20 2.08
C ILE A 298 12.72 4.61 2.22
N ALA A 299 13.08 5.83 1.83
CA ALA A 299 14.39 6.41 2.07
C ALA A 299 14.29 7.57 3.08
N VAL A 300 15.25 7.68 3.99
CA VAL A 300 15.27 8.75 4.99
C VAL A 300 16.47 9.66 4.78
N HIS A 301 16.20 10.94 4.56
CA HIS A 301 17.17 12.04 4.47
C HIS A 301 17.16 12.84 5.78
N LEU A 302 18.34 13.21 6.30
CA LEU A 302 18.58 13.78 7.64
C LEU A 302 19.46 15.02 7.49
#